data_AF-A0A8K0XDZ9-F1
#
_entry.id   AF-A0A8K0XDZ9-F1
#
_cell.length_a   1.000
_cell.length_b   1.000
_cell.length_c   1.000
_cell.angle_alpha   90.00
_cell.angle_beta   90.00
_cell.angle_gamma   90.00
#
_symmetry.space_group_name_H-M   'P 1'
#
loop_
_entity.id
_entity.type
_entity.pdbx_description
1 polymer ?
#
loop_
_entity_poly.entity_id
_entity_poly.type
_entity_poly.pdbx_seq_one_letter_code
_entity_poly.pdbx_strand_id
1 'polypeptide(L)'
;MHSFITRSFVYSLCSLSAFAVKIPFSVNVANARGRPNTHVVRQSSSSGSLPVGNTQNAFYYSNITLGGRTISVMLDTGSSDLWVTGSVPGAQDTGESLTLSYAVGNAAGDVYTAPFQVGGYSVDNQAFLLVSNTSSFSTNIHSEGYDGLIGLGPNSGSSIYKKLSGDSGNNAINRIFQQNPSNSDDYITLMLNRNGDPGDQQISGHFTISELVPGFDNITSMPQMPVEKVYKVTDEDQHWQLLTDKNIGVIGPDGQPIQTSSIVPKAPDGQLVAVLDSGFTLPQVPRSISDAIYGRVQGAEWSTSSQAWLVPCEQLINVTLNFGGVSYPVHPLDVSSSDFGVTFSNGSPACLGTFQPISSAFSLLGEYDMILGMAFLRNTYTLINYGNMVEGGSNSNNPYIQLLPLTNEAAAVNDFIQVRTGGQNLINSPEYSLLPSSQQQHSPESAQEKKQHYEEQVLSRWPYILAGCLVFVALFVGFCVWRCCRRRRLLAAKKQSATQQKPGMLPGGTNSSSYAPLHDSRSTASLVMQPIRNSTLEFKEEYGKDAFRSSH
;
A
#
# COMPACT_ATOMS: atom_id res chain seq x y z
N MET A 1 -0.56 38.27 -11.03
CA MET A 1 -1.48 37.43 -11.82
C MET A 1 -1.11 35.98 -11.52
N HIS A 2 -1.86 35.35 -10.62
CA HIS A 2 -1.62 33.99 -10.17
C HIS A 2 -1.96 33.01 -11.29
N SER A 3 -1.01 32.11 -11.59
CA SER A 3 -1.16 31.08 -12.62
C SER A 3 -2.08 29.98 -12.08
N PHE A 4 -3.31 29.95 -12.58
CA PHE A 4 -4.36 28.99 -12.23
C PHE A 4 -4.31 27.69 -13.07
N ILE A 5 -3.25 27.45 -13.86
CA ILE A 5 -3.29 26.41 -14.92
C ILE A 5 -2.64 25.08 -14.51
N THR A 6 -1.89 24.99 -13.41
CA THR A 6 -1.19 23.74 -13.05
C THR A 6 -2.00 22.71 -12.25
N ARG A 7 -3.21 23.04 -11.79
CA ARG A 7 -4.01 22.09 -10.97
C ARG A 7 -4.97 21.21 -11.76
N SER A 8 -5.52 21.66 -12.90
CA SER A 8 -6.56 20.88 -13.61
C SER A 8 -6.06 19.62 -14.31
N PHE A 9 -4.77 19.50 -14.66
CA PHE A 9 -4.29 18.34 -15.40
C PHE A 9 -4.00 17.12 -14.50
N VAL A 10 -3.71 17.35 -13.21
CA VAL A 10 -3.44 16.27 -12.24
C VAL A 10 -4.73 15.59 -11.78
N TYR A 11 -5.83 16.34 -11.63
CA TYR A 11 -7.13 15.78 -11.24
C TYR A 11 -7.76 14.86 -12.30
N SER A 12 -7.44 15.04 -13.58
CA SER A 12 -8.05 14.22 -14.65
C SER A 12 -7.42 12.83 -14.81
N LEU A 13 -6.27 12.56 -14.18
CA LEU A 13 -5.59 11.26 -14.24
C LEU A 13 -5.86 10.36 -13.02
N CYS A 14 -6.49 10.87 -11.96
CA CYS A 14 -6.77 10.12 -10.72
C CYS A 14 -8.12 9.39 -10.71
N SER A 15 -8.75 9.18 -11.87
CA SER A 15 -9.95 8.33 -12.01
C SER A 15 -9.64 6.98 -12.64
N LEU A 16 -8.43 6.47 -12.43
CA LEU A 16 -8.14 5.06 -12.66
C LEU A 16 -8.69 4.29 -11.46
N SER A 17 -9.87 3.70 -11.63
CA SER A 17 -10.30 2.56 -10.84
C SER A 17 -9.22 1.49 -10.96
N ALA A 18 -8.28 1.46 -10.02
CA ALA A 18 -7.32 0.38 -9.92
C ALA A 18 -8.14 -0.88 -9.63
N PHE A 19 -8.29 -1.75 -10.63
CA PHE A 19 -8.72 -3.11 -10.40
C PHE A 19 -7.62 -3.77 -9.57
N ALA A 20 -7.72 -3.67 -8.23
CA ALA A 20 -6.96 -4.52 -7.33
C ALA A 20 -7.32 -5.97 -7.71
N VAL A 21 -6.30 -6.80 -7.90
CA VAL A 21 -6.50 -8.22 -8.17
C VAL A 21 -7.23 -8.80 -6.96
N LYS A 22 -8.49 -9.19 -7.16
CA LYS A 22 -9.22 -10.00 -6.18
C LYS A 22 -8.46 -11.32 -6.08
N ILE A 23 -7.79 -11.56 -4.97
CA ILE A 23 -7.26 -12.89 -4.63
C ILE A 23 -8.35 -13.56 -3.77
N PRO A 24 -9.26 -14.37 -4.35
CA PRO A 24 -10.23 -15.12 -3.55
C PRO A 24 -9.52 -16.32 -2.94
N PHE A 25 -8.71 -16.11 -1.90
CA PHE A 25 -8.39 -17.23 -1.03
C PHE A 25 -9.60 -17.49 -0.15
N SER A 26 -10.22 -18.65 -0.32
CA SER A 26 -11.15 -19.20 0.68
C SER A 26 -10.33 -20.05 1.63
N VAL A 27 -10.37 -19.72 2.92
CA VAL A 27 -9.70 -20.55 3.93
C VAL A 27 -10.53 -21.82 4.10
N ASN A 28 -9.89 -22.98 3.98
CA ASN A 28 -10.54 -24.27 3.96
C ASN A 28 -10.88 -24.72 5.38
N VAL A 29 -12.16 -25.07 5.58
CA VAL A 29 -12.66 -25.72 6.80
C VAL A 29 -12.26 -27.20 6.78
N ALA A 30 -10.98 -27.50 7.00
CA ALA A 30 -10.60 -28.88 7.27
C ALA A 30 -11.18 -29.28 8.63
N ASN A 31 -11.93 -30.38 8.68
CA ASN A 31 -12.55 -30.95 9.87
C ASN A 31 -11.51 -31.31 10.95
N ALA A 32 -10.96 -30.32 11.66
CA ALA A 32 -10.50 -30.54 13.02
C ALA A 32 -11.75 -30.89 13.83
N ARG A 33 -11.71 -32.00 14.56
CA ARG A 33 -12.79 -32.44 15.48
C ARG A 33 -12.91 -31.51 16.70
N GLY A 34 -13.06 -30.22 16.47
CA GLY A 34 -13.35 -29.20 17.45
C GLY A 34 -14.42 -28.30 16.85
N ARG A 35 -15.53 -28.12 17.56
CA ARG A 35 -16.52 -27.09 17.23
C ARG A 35 -15.81 -25.76 16.94
N PRO A 36 -16.28 -24.92 16.00
CA PRO A 36 -15.77 -23.57 15.88
C PRO A 36 -16.05 -22.88 17.21
N ASN A 37 -15.02 -22.70 18.03
CA ASN A 37 -15.13 -21.85 19.20
C ASN A 37 -15.09 -20.41 18.68
N THR A 38 -16.20 -19.96 18.10
CA THR A 38 -16.51 -18.54 17.80
C THR A 38 -16.78 -17.72 19.06
N HIS A 39 -16.38 -18.23 20.23
CA HIS A 39 -16.54 -17.55 21.49
C HIS A 39 -15.25 -16.83 21.84
N VAL A 40 -15.27 -15.51 21.66
CA VAL A 40 -14.46 -14.59 22.47
C VAL A 40 -14.71 -14.99 23.93
N VAL A 41 -13.72 -15.59 24.59
CA VAL A 41 -13.82 -15.92 26.02
C VAL A 41 -14.10 -14.61 26.74
N ARG A 42 -15.21 -14.58 27.47
CA ARG A 42 -15.64 -13.42 28.27
C ARG A 42 -14.72 -13.31 29.49
N GLN A 43 -13.45 -12.98 29.27
CA GLN A 43 -12.57 -12.52 30.34
C GLN A 43 -13.05 -11.13 30.76
N SER A 44 -13.06 -10.89 32.07
CA SER A 44 -13.31 -9.56 32.62
C SER A 44 -12.28 -8.62 32.02
N SER A 45 -12.71 -7.70 31.16
CA SER A 45 -11.86 -6.63 30.65
C SER A 45 -11.29 -5.87 31.85
N SER A 46 -9.97 -5.88 32.02
CA SER A 46 -9.30 -4.73 32.65
C SER A 46 -9.55 -3.50 31.78
N SER A 47 -9.34 -2.31 32.32
CA SER A 47 -9.62 -1.02 31.69
C SER A 47 -8.80 -0.72 30.43
N GLY A 48 -8.98 -1.46 29.33
CA GLY A 48 -8.29 -1.18 28.07
C GLY A 48 -7.91 -2.43 27.30
N SER A 49 -7.92 -3.61 27.92
CA SER A 49 -7.59 -4.88 27.26
C SER A 49 -8.82 -5.60 26.71
N LEU A 50 -8.72 -5.97 25.43
CA LEU A 50 -9.77 -6.60 24.65
C LEU A 50 -9.27 -7.94 24.09
N PRO A 51 -10.02 -9.04 24.30
CA PRO A 51 -9.71 -10.29 23.65
C PRO A 51 -9.88 -10.15 22.13
N VAL A 52 -9.01 -10.82 21.38
CA VAL A 52 -9.03 -10.85 19.92
C VAL A 52 -9.52 -12.22 19.45
N GLY A 53 -10.62 -12.21 18.68
CA GLY A 53 -11.09 -13.37 17.95
C GLY A 53 -10.22 -13.62 16.72
N ASN A 54 -10.09 -14.89 16.33
CA ASN A 54 -9.29 -15.32 15.19
C ASN A 54 -10.10 -16.30 14.34
N THR A 55 -10.45 -15.89 13.12
CA THR A 55 -11.03 -16.77 12.12
C THR A 55 -9.92 -17.30 11.21
N GLN A 56 -9.60 -18.58 11.40
CA GLN A 56 -8.73 -19.39 10.53
C GLN A 56 -7.39 -18.72 10.18
N ASN A 57 -6.78 -18.00 11.13
CA ASN A 57 -5.52 -17.26 10.95
C ASN A 57 -5.56 -16.18 9.85
N ALA A 58 -6.75 -15.82 9.37
CA ALA A 58 -6.97 -14.94 8.24
C ALA A 58 -7.63 -13.61 8.61
N PHE A 59 -8.40 -13.58 9.70
CA PHE A 59 -9.07 -12.38 10.18
C PHE A 59 -9.02 -12.30 11.71
N TYR A 60 -8.67 -11.12 12.22
CA TYR A 60 -8.63 -10.82 13.64
C TYR A 60 -9.59 -9.69 13.96
N TYR A 61 -10.43 -9.89 14.98
CA TYR A 61 -11.51 -8.98 15.30
C TYR A 61 -11.70 -8.85 16.81
N SER A 62 -12.32 -7.76 17.22
CA SER A 62 -12.75 -7.57 18.60
C SER A 62 -14.12 -6.91 18.63
N ASN A 63 -14.73 -6.86 19.81
CA ASN A 63 -16.06 -6.30 19.99
C ASN A 63 -16.00 -4.83 20.38
N ILE A 64 -16.79 -4.01 19.69
CA ILE A 64 -17.13 -2.64 20.07
C ILE A 64 -18.62 -2.54 20.40
N THR A 65 -19.04 -1.44 21.00
CA THR A 65 -20.46 -1.10 21.16
C THR A 65 -20.77 0.22 20.50
N LEU A 66 -21.77 0.27 19.61
CA LEU A 66 -22.27 1.48 18.96
C LEU A 66 -23.78 1.59 19.18
N GLY A 67 -24.27 2.72 19.69
CA GLY A 67 -25.69 2.91 19.95
C GLY A 67 -26.30 1.85 20.88
N GLY A 68 -25.49 1.27 21.78
CA GLY A 68 -25.89 0.16 22.65
C GLY A 68 -25.89 -1.22 22.00
N ARG A 69 -25.57 -1.34 20.71
CA ARG A 69 -25.40 -2.63 20.01
C ARG A 69 -23.92 -3.05 20.03
N THR A 70 -23.64 -4.26 20.52
CA THR A 70 -22.32 -4.87 20.37
C THR A 70 -22.11 -5.36 18.94
N ILE A 71 -20.96 -5.05 18.35
CA ILE A 71 -20.61 -5.35 16.96
C ILE A 71 -19.18 -5.89 16.93
N SER A 72 -18.97 -7.01 16.24
CA SER A 72 -17.64 -7.56 15.97
C SER A 72 -17.00 -6.78 14.82
N VAL A 73 -15.82 -6.21 15.04
CA VAL A 73 -15.10 -5.41 14.05
C VAL A 73 -13.69 -5.92 13.84
N MET A 74 -13.27 -5.97 12.57
CA MET A 74 -11.89 -6.26 12.21
C MET A 74 -10.96 -5.17 12.75
N LEU A 75 -9.84 -5.57 13.34
CA LEU A 75 -8.79 -4.66 13.79
C LEU A 75 -7.86 -4.40 12.60
N ASP A 76 -7.80 -3.16 12.14
CA ASP A 76 -7.09 -2.82 10.90
C ASP A 76 -6.15 -1.62 11.09
N THR A 77 -4.85 -1.87 11.15
CA THR A 77 -3.82 -0.83 11.21
C THR A 77 -3.50 -0.21 9.84
N GLY A 78 -3.96 -0.80 8.74
CA GLY A 78 -3.80 -0.29 7.38
C GLY A 78 -4.81 0.79 6.98
N SER A 79 -5.89 1.00 7.75
CA SER A 79 -6.88 2.06 7.48
C SER A 79 -7.28 2.83 8.74
N SER A 80 -8.03 3.93 8.57
CA SER A 80 -8.32 4.88 9.65
C SER A 80 -9.80 5.10 9.95
N ASP A 81 -10.71 4.62 9.11
CA ASP A 81 -12.15 4.84 9.27
C ASP A 81 -12.82 3.72 10.08
N LEU A 82 -13.90 4.04 10.79
CA LEU A 82 -14.79 3.07 11.42
C LEU A 82 -16.00 2.87 10.52
N TRP A 83 -16.31 1.63 10.16
CA TRP A 83 -17.54 1.29 9.45
C TRP A 83 -18.19 0.02 9.97
N VAL A 84 -19.52 -0.04 9.91
CA VAL A 84 -20.30 -1.19 10.38
C VAL A 84 -21.50 -1.46 9.47
N THR A 85 -22.05 -2.66 9.59
CA THR A 85 -23.26 -3.11 8.90
C THR A 85 -24.44 -3.31 9.86
N GLY A 86 -25.65 -3.35 9.29
CA GLY A 86 -26.90 -3.51 10.04
C GLY A 86 -27.29 -2.26 10.84
N SER A 87 -28.41 -2.29 11.57
CA SER A 87 -28.92 -1.10 12.26
C SER A 87 -28.11 -0.72 13.50
N VAL A 88 -27.88 0.58 13.72
CA VAL A 88 -27.29 1.14 14.95
C VAL A 88 -28.35 2.01 15.66
N PRO A 89 -28.86 1.62 16.85
CA PRO A 89 -29.91 2.37 17.53
C PRO A 89 -29.46 3.79 17.92
N GLY A 90 -30.34 4.77 17.70
CA GLY A 90 -30.08 6.16 18.08
C GLY A 90 -29.00 6.88 17.24
N ALA A 91 -28.51 6.25 16.18
CA ALA A 91 -27.56 6.87 15.25
C ALA A 91 -28.15 8.14 14.60
N GLN A 92 -27.34 9.19 14.52
CA GLN A 92 -27.71 10.48 13.94
C GLN A 92 -27.01 10.63 12.59
N ASP A 93 -27.81 10.81 11.54
CA ASP A 93 -27.31 11.03 10.17
C ASP A 93 -26.60 12.39 10.08
N THR A 94 -25.39 12.41 9.51
CA THR A 94 -24.66 13.66 9.28
C THR A 94 -25.00 14.31 7.93
N GLY A 95 -25.72 13.61 7.06
CA GLY A 95 -26.06 14.05 5.70
C GLY A 95 -24.93 13.86 4.67
N GLU A 96 -23.87 13.12 5.03
CA GLU A 96 -22.71 12.87 4.16
C GLU A 96 -22.62 11.40 3.76
N SER A 97 -22.13 11.13 2.55
CA SER A 97 -21.95 9.76 2.03
C SER A 97 -20.54 9.57 1.50
N LEU A 98 -20.00 8.36 1.65
CA LEU A 98 -18.63 8.01 1.26
C LEU A 98 -18.57 6.60 0.67
N THR A 99 -17.51 6.33 -0.08
CA THR A 99 -17.10 4.99 -0.48
C THR A 99 -15.64 4.80 -0.10
N LEU A 100 -15.38 3.86 0.80
CA LEU A 100 -14.05 3.45 1.22
C LEU A 100 -13.63 2.28 0.34
N SER A 101 -12.45 2.38 -0.27
CA SER A 101 -11.91 1.34 -1.15
C SER A 101 -10.85 0.52 -0.41
N TYR A 102 -11.05 -0.79 -0.34
CA TYR A 102 -10.11 -1.75 0.23
C TYR A 102 -9.61 -2.71 -0.84
N ALA A 103 -8.51 -3.41 -0.58
CA ALA A 103 -7.97 -4.42 -1.50
C ALA A 103 -8.98 -5.53 -1.84
N VAL A 104 -9.90 -5.83 -0.91
CA VAL A 104 -10.87 -6.91 -1.01
C VAL A 104 -12.26 -6.47 -1.46
N GLY A 105 -12.57 -5.18 -1.49
CA GLY A 105 -13.91 -4.67 -1.78
C GLY A 105 -14.11 -3.20 -1.40
N ASN A 106 -15.33 -2.71 -1.55
CA ASN A 106 -15.70 -1.32 -1.25
C ASN A 106 -16.77 -1.28 -0.17
N ALA A 107 -16.55 -0.46 0.86
CA ALA A 107 -17.56 -0.11 1.84
C ALA A 107 -18.22 1.23 1.43
N ALA A 108 -19.45 1.17 0.92
CA ALA A 108 -20.20 2.35 0.51
C ALA A 108 -21.41 2.55 1.43
N GLY A 109 -21.64 3.79 1.86
CA GLY A 109 -22.72 4.10 2.78
C GLY A 109 -22.79 5.59 3.15
N ASP A 110 -23.61 5.84 4.16
CA ASP A 110 -23.84 7.17 4.72
C ASP A 110 -23.13 7.28 6.07
N VAL A 111 -22.69 8.48 6.42
CA VAL A 111 -21.96 8.78 7.64
C VAL A 111 -22.94 9.12 8.76
N TYR A 112 -22.81 8.42 9.88
CA TYR A 112 -23.62 8.62 11.07
C TYR A 112 -22.72 8.91 12.27
N THR A 113 -23.31 9.45 13.33
CA THR A 113 -22.70 9.52 14.66
C THR A 113 -23.52 8.73 15.67
N ALA A 114 -22.87 8.07 16.62
CA ALA A 114 -23.53 7.39 17.74
C ALA A 114 -22.62 7.29 18.97
N PRO A 115 -23.19 7.04 20.17
CA PRO A 115 -22.40 6.66 21.34
C PRO A 115 -21.60 5.39 21.07
N PHE A 116 -20.30 5.44 21.30
CA PHE A 116 -19.33 4.39 21.03
C PHE A 116 -18.63 3.97 22.31
N GLN A 117 -18.37 2.67 22.48
CA GLN A 117 -17.61 2.12 23.59
C GLN A 117 -16.68 0.99 23.14
N VAL A 118 -15.47 0.98 23.66
CA VAL A 118 -14.45 -0.06 23.41
C VAL A 118 -13.47 -0.09 24.58
N GLY A 119 -13.14 -1.28 25.09
CA GLY A 119 -12.10 -1.44 26.13
C GLY A 119 -12.31 -0.59 27.39
N GLY A 120 -13.55 -0.30 27.78
CA GLY A 120 -13.85 0.60 28.91
C GLY A 120 -13.84 2.10 28.60
N TYR A 121 -13.40 2.49 27.39
CA TYR A 121 -13.51 3.87 26.89
C TYR A 121 -14.88 4.12 26.29
N SER A 122 -15.32 5.39 26.31
CA SER A 122 -16.61 5.84 25.75
C SER A 122 -16.44 7.15 24.99
N VAL A 123 -17.09 7.28 23.83
CA VAL A 123 -17.15 8.51 23.01
C VAL A 123 -18.62 8.79 22.66
N ASP A 124 -19.14 9.96 23.01
CA ASP A 124 -20.59 10.23 22.92
C ASP A 124 -21.16 10.28 21.49
N ASN A 125 -20.34 10.69 20.51
CA ASN A 125 -20.78 10.97 19.14
C ASN A 125 -19.73 10.55 18.11
N GLN A 126 -19.24 9.32 18.20
CA GLN A 126 -18.26 8.80 17.24
C GLN A 126 -18.87 8.73 15.84
N ALA A 127 -18.21 9.36 14.86
CA ALA A 127 -18.58 9.20 13.46
C ALA A 127 -18.16 7.82 12.94
N PHE A 128 -19.02 7.22 12.11
CA PHE A 128 -18.79 5.96 11.44
C PHE A 128 -19.57 5.90 10.12
N LEU A 129 -19.12 5.06 9.19
CA LEU A 129 -19.85 4.78 7.96
C LEU A 129 -20.82 3.61 8.18
N LEU A 130 -22.10 3.83 7.90
CA LEU A 130 -23.11 2.78 7.90
C LEU A 130 -23.20 2.14 6.52
N VAL A 131 -22.65 0.93 6.39
CA VAL A 131 -22.55 0.21 5.12
C VAL A 131 -23.79 -0.65 4.93
N SER A 132 -24.53 -0.37 3.85
CA SER A 132 -25.74 -1.10 3.48
C SER A 132 -25.50 -2.25 2.51
N ASN A 133 -24.37 -2.23 1.79
CA ASN A 133 -24.04 -3.22 0.77
C ASN A 133 -22.57 -3.66 0.86
N THR A 134 -22.36 -4.94 1.19
CA THR A 134 -21.06 -5.60 1.27
C THR A 134 -20.81 -6.60 0.13
N SER A 135 -21.66 -6.62 -0.90
CA SER A 135 -21.54 -7.55 -2.05
C SER A 135 -20.28 -7.36 -2.89
N SER A 136 -19.59 -6.23 -2.74
CA SER A 136 -18.33 -5.94 -3.44
C SER A 136 -17.14 -6.71 -2.85
N PHE A 137 -17.21 -7.10 -1.57
CA PHE A 137 -16.18 -7.83 -0.85
C PHE A 137 -15.97 -9.23 -1.45
N SER A 138 -14.71 -9.69 -1.47
CA SER A 138 -14.33 -11.01 -2.00
C SER A 138 -14.87 -12.17 -1.19
N THR A 139 -15.19 -11.96 0.08
CA THR A 139 -15.75 -12.94 1.01
C THR A 139 -17.01 -12.41 1.69
N ASN A 140 -17.84 -13.31 2.20
CA ASN A 140 -18.97 -12.93 3.05
C ASN A 140 -18.45 -12.60 4.45
N ILE A 141 -18.29 -11.32 4.74
CA ILE A 141 -17.71 -10.85 6.01
C ILE A 141 -18.43 -11.41 7.25
N HIS A 142 -19.74 -11.62 7.16
CA HIS A 142 -20.54 -12.15 8.27
C HIS A 142 -20.19 -13.61 8.57
N SER A 143 -19.89 -14.41 7.55
CA SER A 143 -19.43 -15.80 7.78
C SER A 143 -18.01 -15.87 8.33
N GLU A 144 -17.22 -14.82 8.12
CA GLU A 144 -15.86 -14.70 8.68
C GLU A 144 -15.86 -14.19 10.14
N GLY A 145 -17.02 -13.82 10.68
CA GLY A 145 -17.19 -13.50 12.11
C GLY A 145 -17.11 -12.02 12.47
N TYR A 146 -17.16 -11.12 11.48
CA TYR A 146 -17.17 -9.67 11.71
C TYR A 146 -18.25 -8.96 10.89
N ASP A 147 -18.75 -7.85 11.44
CA ASP A 147 -19.85 -7.05 10.91
C ASP A 147 -19.42 -5.60 10.61
N GLY A 148 -18.11 -5.34 10.67
CA GLY A 148 -17.52 -4.02 10.49
C GLY A 148 -16.01 -4.06 10.60
N LEU A 149 -15.39 -2.88 10.61
CA LEU A 149 -13.95 -2.68 10.72
C LEU A 149 -13.70 -1.41 11.52
N ILE A 150 -12.70 -1.45 12.40
CA ILE A 150 -12.18 -0.28 13.08
C ILE A 150 -10.77 0.02 12.56
N GLY A 151 -10.63 1.16 11.89
CA GLY A 151 -9.34 1.68 11.47
C GLY A 151 -8.52 2.15 12.67
N LEU A 152 -7.29 1.65 12.74
CA LEU A 152 -6.27 1.94 13.76
C LEU A 152 -5.11 2.76 13.15
N GLY A 153 -5.25 3.24 11.92
CA GLY A 153 -4.32 4.13 11.25
C GLY A 153 -4.31 5.56 11.79
N PRO A 154 -3.38 6.40 11.33
CA PRO A 154 -3.34 7.82 11.65
C PRO A 154 -4.61 8.55 11.21
N ASN A 155 -5.03 9.58 11.96
CA ASN A 155 -6.27 10.33 11.67
C ASN A 155 -6.30 10.91 10.26
N SER A 156 -5.14 11.33 9.76
CA SER A 156 -4.98 11.91 8.42
C SER A 156 -5.40 10.97 7.29
N GLY A 157 -5.43 9.65 7.50
CA GLY A 157 -5.91 8.66 6.53
C GLY A 157 -7.43 8.49 6.52
N SER A 158 -8.17 9.08 7.47
CA SER A 158 -9.62 8.90 7.57
C SER A 158 -10.35 9.74 6.52
N SER A 159 -11.14 9.07 5.67
CA SER A 159 -12.01 9.74 4.70
C SER A 159 -13.20 10.41 5.39
N ILE A 160 -13.68 9.84 6.50
CA ILE A 160 -14.73 10.45 7.34
C ILE A 160 -14.21 11.77 7.93
N TYR A 161 -13.00 11.78 8.48
CA TYR A 161 -12.35 12.99 9.00
C TYR A 161 -12.14 14.05 7.92
N LYS A 162 -11.67 13.66 6.72
CA LYS A 162 -11.52 14.59 5.58
C LYS A 162 -12.86 15.19 5.14
N LYS A 163 -13.97 14.48 5.34
CA LYS A 163 -15.32 14.87 4.89
C LYS A 163 -16.09 15.70 5.91
N LEU A 164 -16.02 15.32 7.19
CA LEU A 164 -16.69 16.01 8.28
C LEU A 164 -15.83 17.17 8.79
N SER A 165 -16.47 18.24 9.26
CA SER A 165 -15.77 19.36 9.89
C SER A 165 -15.74 19.22 11.41
N GLY A 166 -14.58 19.49 12.02
CA GLY A 166 -14.37 19.46 13.48
C GLY A 166 -14.14 18.07 14.08
N ASP A 167 -13.95 18.04 15.40
CA ASP A 167 -13.47 16.86 16.12
C ASP A 167 -14.39 15.63 16.01
N SER A 168 -15.67 15.80 15.68
CA SER A 168 -16.59 14.68 15.47
C SER A 168 -16.20 13.78 14.28
N GLY A 169 -15.40 14.29 13.34
CA GLY A 169 -14.86 13.51 12.22
C GLY A 169 -13.65 12.66 12.59
N ASN A 170 -13.01 12.88 13.75
CA ASN A 170 -11.80 12.15 14.14
C ASN A 170 -12.11 10.65 14.28
N ASN A 171 -11.13 9.82 13.91
CA ASN A 171 -11.24 8.39 14.06
C ASN A 171 -11.34 7.96 15.53
N ALA A 172 -11.83 6.74 15.75
CA ALA A 172 -12.19 6.25 17.08
C ALA A 172 -11.02 6.31 18.09
N ILE A 173 -9.82 5.92 17.66
CA ILE A 173 -8.64 5.92 18.53
C ILE A 173 -8.21 7.34 18.90
N ASN A 174 -8.19 8.28 17.95
CA ASN A 174 -7.87 9.68 18.25
C ASN A 174 -8.90 10.32 19.18
N ARG A 175 -10.19 10.02 19.00
CA ARG A 175 -11.26 10.49 19.90
C ARG A 175 -11.05 10.01 21.32
N ILE A 176 -10.64 8.76 21.51
CA ILE A 176 -10.33 8.19 22.83
C ILE A 176 -9.16 8.96 23.47
N PHE A 177 -8.06 9.15 22.76
CA PHE A 177 -6.89 9.85 23.30
C PHE A 177 -7.17 11.33 23.60
N GLN A 178 -7.91 12.03 22.72
CA GLN A 178 -8.34 13.41 22.92
C GLN A 178 -9.19 13.63 24.18
N GLN A 179 -10.02 12.65 24.54
CA GLN A 179 -10.87 12.71 25.73
C GLN A 179 -10.13 12.34 27.02
N ASN A 180 -8.92 11.78 26.92
CA ASN A 180 -8.09 11.36 28.05
C ASN A 180 -6.69 12.02 28.05
N PRO A 181 -6.57 13.36 27.92
CA PRO A 181 -5.30 14.08 27.70
C PRO A 181 -4.40 14.16 28.95
N SER A 182 -4.68 13.38 30.00
CA SER A 182 -3.85 13.34 31.22
C SER A 182 -2.86 12.18 31.22
N ASN A 183 -2.95 11.28 30.23
CA ASN A 183 -2.11 10.09 30.14
C ASN A 183 -1.03 10.31 29.07
N SER A 184 0.22 10.01 29.38
CA SER A 184 1.33 9.96 28.41
C SER A 184 1.23 8.77 27.44
N ASP A 185 0.07 8.13 27.39
CA ASP A 185 -0.13 6.74 26.99
C ASP A 185 -0.99 6.63 25.74
N ASP A 186 -0.75 7.52 24.76
CA ASP A 186 -1.41 7.53 23.46
C ASP A 186 -0.87 6.40 22.56
N TYR A 187 -1.00 5.16 23.02
CA TYR A 187 -0.57 3.97 22.30
C TYR A 187 -1.62 2.88 22.33
N ILE A 188 -1.56 2.03 21.32
CA ILE A 188 -2.27 0.75 21.29
C ILE A 188 -1.26 -0.39 21.28
N THR A 189 -1.69 -1.58 21.69
CA THR A 189 -0.91 -2.80 21.45
C THR A 189 -1.72 -3.90 20.79
N LEU A 190 -1.06 -4.72 19.98
CA LEU A 190 -1.65 -5.84 19.25
C LEU A 190 -0.80 -7.10 19.43
N MET A 191 -1.44 -8.17 19.87
CA MET A 191 -0.88 -9.52 19.95
C MET A 191 -1.85 -10.49 19.27
N LEU A 192 -1.38 -11.20 18.25
CA LEU A 192 -2.22 -12.09 17.44
C LEU A 192 -1.88 -13.55 17.73
N ASN A 193 -2.88 -14.37 18.04
CA ASN A 193 -2.69 -15.80 18.23
C ASN A 193 -2.65 -16.55 16.89
N ARG A 194 -2.18 -17.79 16.92
CA ARG A 194 -2.30 -18.76 15.83
C ARG A 194 -3.27 -19.87 16.23
N ASN A 195 -4.32 -20.08 15.46
CA ASN A 195 -5.19 -21.24 15.57
C ASN A 195 -4.42 -22.48 15.12
N GLY A 196 -4.52 -23.56 15.90
CA GLY A 196 -3.78 -24.81 15.65
C GLY A 196 -2.32 -24.77 16.10
N ASP A 197 -1.94 -23.82 16.96
CA ASP A 197 -0.62 -23.80 17.60
C ASP A 197 -0.44 -25.04 18.50
N PRO A 198 0.56 -25.91 18.25
CA PRO A 198 0.81 -27.10 19.07
C PRO A 198 1.60 -26.79 20.35
N GLY A 199 2.18 -25.60 20.50
CA GLY A 199 3.07 -25.25 21.61
C GLY A 199 2.35 -24.94 22.93
N ASP A 200 3.03 -25.21 24.05
CA ASP A 200 2.55 -24.90 25.41
C ASP A 200 2.47 -23.39 25.71
N GLN A 201 3.09 -22.55 24.88
CA GLN A 201 2.99 -21.09 24.95
C GLN A 201 1.75 -20.63 24.19
N GLN A 202 0.57 -20.81 24.78
CA GLN A 202 -0.66 -20.32 24.16
C GLN A 202 -0.70 -18.78 24.21
N ILE A 203 -0.06 -18.14 23.22
CA ILE A 203 -0.22 -16.71 22.94
C ILE A 203 -1.72 -16.49 22.72
N SER A 204 -2.34 -15.77 23.63
CA SER A 204 -3.73 -15.35 23.49
C SER A 204 -3.76 -14.08 22.64
N GLY A 205 -4.83 -13.90 21.86
CA GLY A 205 -5.00 -12.69 21.08
C GLY A 205 -5.45 -11.54 21.99
N HIS A 206 -4.71 -10.43 21.98
CA HIS A 206 -5.03 -9.22 22.76
C HIS A 206 -4.91 -7.97 21.91
N PHE A 207 -5.84 -7.04 22.11
CA PHE A 207 -5.77 -5.67 21.64
C PHE A 207 -5.93 -4.76 22.85
N THR A 208 -5.03 -3.82 23.05
CA THR A 208 -5.09 -2.91 24.19
C THR A 208 -5.03 -1.45 23.76
N ILE A 209 -5.61 -0.59 24.57
CA ILE A 209 -5.52 0.87 24.44
C ILE A 209 -4.92 1.38 25.76
N SER A 210 -3.81 2.12 25.67
CA SER A 210 -3.08 2.72 26.80
C SER A 210 -2.66 1.74 27.92
N GLU A 211 -2.63 0.43 27.65
CA GLU A 211 -2.22 -0.60 28.60
C GLU A 211 -1.32 -1.64 27.92
N LEU A 212 -0.47 -2.33 28.69
CA LEU A 212 0.32 -3.46 28.20
C LEU A 212 -0.36 -4.79 28.54
N VAL A 213 -0.07 -5.83 27.77
CA VAL A 213 -0.46 -7.19 28.13
C VAL A 213 0.43 -7.67 29.30
N PRO A 214 -0.15 -8.11 30.44
CA PRO A 214 0.64 -8.57 31.58
C PRO A 214 1.64 -9.67 31.21
N GLY A 215 2.89 -9.51 31.63
CA GLY A 215 3.98 -10.46 31.31
C GLY A 215 4.75 -10.13 30.02
N PHE A 216 4.29 -9.15 29.25
CA PHE A 216 4.98 -8.62 28.06
C PHE A 216 5.47 -7.19 28.25
N ASP A 217 5.66 -6.76 29.50
CA ASP A 217 6.09 -5.42 29.89
C ASP A 217 7.49 -5.04 29.33
N ASN A 218 8.29 -6.06 28.99
CA ASN A 218 9.61 -5.90 28.38
C ASN A 218 9.57 -5.27 26.98
N ILE A 219 8.39 -5.17 26.33
CA ILE A 219 8.24 -4.37 25.10
C ILE A 219 8.73 -2.93 25.28
N THR A 220 8.58 -2.37 26.48
CA THR A 220 9.02 -1.00 26.80
C THR A 220 10.54 -0.82 26.73
N SER A 221 11.29 -1.92 26.82
CA SER A 221 12.76 -1.94 26.66
C SER A 221 13.20 -2.14 25.21
N MET A 222 12.28 -2.40 24.28
CA MET A 222 12.60 -2.57 22.85
C MET A 222 12.92 -1.21 22.20
N PRO A 223 13.67 -1.19 21.08
CA PRO A 223 13.96 0.06 20.39
C PRO A 223 12.68 0.79 19.96
N GLN A 224 12.58 2.09 20.30
CA GLN A 224 11.54 2.97 19.77
C GLN A 224 11.90 3.37 18.35
N MET A 225 11.24 2.74 17.37
CA MET A 225 11.48 3.03 15.97
C MET A 225 10.54 4.16 15.54
N PRO A 226 11.06 5.31 15.08
CA PRO A 226 10.21 6.41 14.65
C PRO A 226 9.31 5.96 13.50
N VAL A 227 8.06 6.39 13.50
CA VAL A 227 7.17 6.21 12.35
C VAL A 227 7.67 7.13 11.25
N GLU A 228 8.22 6.53 10.20
CA GLU A 228 8.87 7.29 9.13
C GLU A 228 7.86 7.95 8.19
N LYS A 229 8.25 9.07 7.60
CA LYS A 229 7.52 9.76 6.53
C LYS A 229 8.43 9.82 5.31
N VAL A 230 8.68 8.66 4.69
CA VAL A 230 9.82 8.54 3.77
C VAL A 230 9.63 9.39 2.51
N TYR A 231 8.39 9.70 2.09
CA TYR A 231 8.15 10.70 1.05
C TYR A 231 6.71 11.24 1.03
N LYS A 232 6.53 12.52 0.65
CA LYS A 232 5.24 13.19 0.36
C LYS A 232 5.13 13.46 -1.15
N VAL A 233 4.77 12.47 -1.97
CA VAL A 233 4.32 12.78 -3.36
C VAL A 233 2.90 13.36 -3.24
N THR A 234 2.12 12.75 -2.35
CA THR A 234 0.76 13.11 -1.96
C THR A 234 0.78 13.37 -0.45
N ASP A 235 -0.02 14.33 0.02
CA ASP A 235 -0.16 14.63 1.46
C ASP A 235 -1.10 13.61 2.15
N GLU A 236 -1.53 12.54 1.46
CA GLU A 236 -2.83 11.96 1.78
C GLU A 236 -2.85 10.75 2.72
N ASP A 237 -1.85 9.86 2.79
CA ASP A 237 -2.04 8.63 3.59
C ASP A 237 -0.78 8.19 4.35
N GLN A 238 -0.60 8.74 5.55
CA GLN A 238 0.40 8.24 6.50
C GLN A 238 0.02 6.83 6.97
N HIS A 239 0.95 5.89 6.86
CA HIS A 239 0.84 4.53 7.40
C HIS A 239 1.83 4.30 8.55
N TRP A 240 1.73 3.16 9.23
CA TRP A 240 2.68 2.69 10.24
C TRP A 240 3.96 2.16 9.59
N GLN A 241 4.78 3.08 9.10
CA GLN A 241 5.97 2.80 8.31
C GLN A 241 7.23 2.66 9.19
N LEU A 242 8.01 1.62 8.90
CA LEU A 242 9.30 1.30 9.51
C LEU A 242 10.37 1.10 8.45
N LEU A 243 11.62 1.40 8.80
CA LEU A 243 12.78 1.06 7.99
C LEU A 243 13.38 -0.25 8.51
N THR A 244 13.64 -1.18 7.60
CA THR A 244 14.41 -2.39 7.93
C THR A 244 15.85 -2.04 8.31
N ASP A 245 16.53 -2.94 9.01
CA ASP A 245 17.95 -2.81 9.25
C ASP A 245 18.76 -2.86 7.94
N LYS A 246 19.83 -2.06 7.88
CA LYS A 246 20.63 -1.86 6.68
C LYS A 246 21.31 -3.14 6.19
N ASN A 247 21.07 -3.50 4.94
CA ASN A 247 21.58 -4.67 4.21
C ASN A 247 21.20 -6.04 4.79
N ILE A 248 20.50 -6.08 5.93
CA ILE A 248 20.11 -7.31 6.63
C ILE A 248 18.61 -7.33 6.95
N GLY A 249 17.82 -6.47 6.31
CA GLY A 249 16.40 -6.30 6.63
C GLY A 249 15.58 -7.58 6.56
N VAL A 250 15.91 -8.48 5.63
CA VAL A 250 15.31 -9.81 5.50
C VAL A 250 16.42 -10.86 5.36
N ILE A 251 16.40 -11.88 6.20
CA ILE A 251 17.24 -13.07 6.09
C ILE A 251 16.40 -14.20 5.49
N GLY A 252 16.91 -14.79 4.42
CA GLY A 252 16.25 -15.85 3.68
C GLY A 252 16.49 -17.25 4.26
N PRO A 253 15.93 -18.29 3.62
CA PRO A 253 15.97 -19.66 4.12
C PRO A 253 17.36 -20.30 4.11
N ASP A 254 18.34 -19.69 3.43
CA ASP A 254 19.75 -20.10 3.46
C ASP A 254 20.57 -19.37 4.55
N GLY A 255 19.90 -18.59 5.40
CA GLY A 255 20.54 -17.80 6.46
C GLY A 255 21.32 -16.59 5.95
N GLN A 256 21.22 -16.25 4.67
CA GLN A 256 21.86 -15.08 4.09
C GLN A 256 20.87 -13.90 3.95
N PRO A 257 21.36 -12.65 4.04
CA PRO A 257 20.54 -11.49 3.73
C PRO A 257 20.04 -11.50 2.28
N ILE A 258 18.74 -11.28 2.10
CA ILE A 258 18.15 -11.08 0.78
C ILE A 258 18.34 -9.61 0.39
N GLN A 259 19.23 -9.37 -0.59
CA GLN A 259 19.49 -8.02 -1.08
C GLN A 259 18.41 -7.59 -2.07
N THR A 260 17.78 -6.46 -1.83
CA THR A 260 16.79 -5.83 -2.73
C THR A 260 16.87 -4.31 -2.56
N SER A 261 16.77 -3.59 -3.67
CA SER A 261 16.72 -2.12 -3.65
C SER A 261 15.31 -1.64 -3.35
N SER A 262 15.18 -0.64 -2.50
CA SER A 262 13.90 0.04 -2.27
C SER A 262 13.44 0.76 -3.54
N ILE A 263 12.14 0.71 -3.79
CA ILE A 263 11.46 1.52 -4.81
C ILE A 263 11.03 2.89 -4.26
N VAL A 264 11.02 3.06 -2.93
CA VAL A 264 10.57 4.28 -2.28
C VAL A 264 11.57 5.42 -2.50
N PRO A 265 11.14 6.56 -3.06
CA PRO A 265 12.02 7.70 -3.25
C PRO A 265 12.65 8.18 -1.94
N LYS A 266 13.98 8.30 -1.92
CA LYS A 266 14.78 8.72 -0.76
C LYS A 266 14.80 7.74 0.42
N ALA A 267 14.32 6.52 0.27
CA ALA A 267 14.65 5.47 1.23
C ALA A 267 16.19 5.37 1.36
N PRO A 268 16.73 5.21 2.59
CA PRO A 268 18.15 5.05 2.78
C PRO A 268 18.71 3.83 2.05
N ASP A 269 19.94 3.94 1.52
CA ASP A 269 20.60 2.85 0.82
C ASP A 269 20.71 1.59 1.69
N GLY A 270 20.19 0.47 1.16
CA GLY A 270 20.21 -0.84 1.82
C GLY A 270 19.09 -1.05 2.83
N GLN A 271 18.11 -0.15 2.92
CA GLN A 271 16.94 -0.30 3.78
C GLN A 271 15.66 -0.31 2.94
N LEU A 272 14.65 -1.05 3.41
CA LEU A 272 13.33 -1.12 2.83
C LEU A 272 12.31 -0.45 3.76
N VAL A 273 11.27 0.14 3.18
CA VAL A 273 10.15 0.75 3.88
C VAL A 273 9.03 -0.28 4.02
N ALA A 274 8.74 -0.68 5.25
CA ALA A 274 7.72 -1.66 5.59
C ALA A 274 6.54 -1.00 6.30
N VAL A 275 5.32 -1.35 5.91
CA VAL A 275 4.08 -0.97 6.61
C VAL A 275 3.61 -2.14 7.48
N LEU A 276 3.20 -1.86 8.72
CA LEU A 276 2.53 -2.86 9.57
C LEU A 276 1.00 -2.80 9.37
N ASP A 277 0.43 -3.87 8.83
CA ASP A 277 -0.99 -3.90 8.45
C ASP A 277 -1.69 -5.16 8.96
N SER A 278 -2.43 -5.02 10.06
CA SER A 278 -3.25 -6.07 10.64
C SER A 278 -4.55 -6.34 9.86
N GLY A 279 -4.93 -5.49 8.90
CA GLY A 279 -6.00 -5.75 7.94
C GLY A 279 -5.56 -6.62 6.76
N PHE A 280 -4.27 -6.87 6.60
CA PHE A 280 -3.73 -7.69 5.51
C PHE A 280 -3.35 -9.10 6.00
N THR A 281 -4.00 -10.13 5.47
CA THR A 281 -3.76 -11.52 5.89
C THR A 281 -2.35 -12.01 5.56
N LEU A 282 -1.91 -11.84 4.31
CA LEU A 282 -0.66 -12.36 3.77
C LEU A 282 0.35 -11.23 3.53
N PRO A 283 1.54 -11.24 4.14
CA PRO A 283 2.55 -10.22 3.86
C PRO A 283 2.81 -10.03 2.37
N GLN A 284 2.91 -8.78 1.94
CA GLN A 284 3.28 -8.40 0.58
C GLN A 284 4.72 -7.89 0.59
N VAL A 285 5.57 -8.44 -0.26
CA VAL A 285 7.00 -8.11 -0.35
C VAL A 285 7.42 -7.92 -1.80
N PRO A 286 8.57 -7.27 -2.07
CA PRO A 286 9.13 -7.23 -3.42
C PRO A 286 9.21 -8.64 -4.01
N ARG A 287 8.92 -8.75 -5.30
CA ARG A 287 8.94 -10.04 -6.02
C ARG A 287 10.27 -10.78 -5.83
N SER A 288 11.39 -10.04 -5.86
CA SER A 288 12.73 -10.59 -5.60
C SER A 288 12.87 -11.24 -4.22
N ILE A 289 12.20 -10.70 -3.20
CA ILE A 289 12.19 -11.26 -1.84
C ILE A 289 11.33 -12.53 -1.81
N SER A 290 10.12 -12.48 -2.36
CA SER A 290 9.25 -13.67 -2.44
C SER A 290 9.94 -14.83 -3.20
N ASP A 291 10.54 -14.54 -4.35
CA ASP A 291 11.30 -15.52 -5.13
C ASP A 291 12.54 -16.04 -4.39
N ALA A 292 13.21 -15.21 -3.59
CA ALA A 292 14.35 -15.65 -2.77
C ALA A 292 13.93 -16.54 -1.60
N ILE A 293 12.70 -16.35 -1.07
CA ILE A 293 12.13 -17.21 -0.01
C ILE A 293 11.72 -18.58 -0.59
N TYR A 294 11.04 -18.61 -1.74
CA TYR A 294 10.39 -19.84 -2.22
C TYR A 294 11.04 -20.47 -3.46
N GLY A 295 11.66 -19.68 -4.34
CA GLY A 295 12.11 -20.14 -5.66
C GLY A 295 13.23 -21.18 -5.65
N ARG A 296 13.86 -21.42 -4.50
CA ARG A 296 14.87 -22.48 -4.31
C ARG A 296 14.35 -23.69 -3.55
N VAL A 297 13.08 -23.70 -3.14
CA VAL A 297 12.47 -24.87 -2.49
C VAL A 297 12.28 -25.98 -3.54
N GLN A 298 12.70 -27.19 -3.21
CA GLN A 298 12.50 -28.35 -4.08
C GLN A 298 11.01 -28.62 -4.28
N GLY A 299 10.57 -28.77 -5.53
CA GLY A 299 9.16 -29.02 -5.85
C GLY A 299 8.24 -27.82 -5.70
N ALA A 300 8.75 -26.63 -5.40
CA ALA A 300 7.95 -25.41 -5.45
C ALA A 300 7.50 -25.09 -6.87
N GLU A 301 6.32 -24.48 -6.99
CA GLU A 301 5.81 -23.96 -8.25
C GLU A 301 5.08 -22.63 -8.05
N TRP A 302 5.05 -21.81 -9.09
CA TRP A 302 4.20 -20.61 -9.12
C TRP A 302 2.80 -20.97 -9.60
N SER A 303 1.79 -20.74 -8.76
CA SER A 303 0.38 -20.90 -9.14
C SER A 303 -0.14 -19.62 -9.78
N THR A 304 -0.45 -19.67 -11.07
CA THR A 304 -1.09 -18.56 -11.79
C THR A 304 -2.53 -18.33 -11.36
N SER A 305 -3.23 -19.34 -10.82
CA SER A 305 -4.59 -19.15 -10.31
C SER A 305 -4.61 -18.41 -8.97
N SER A 306 -3.67 -18.75 -8.09
CA SER A 306 -3.57 -18.14 -6.76
C SER A 306 -2.69 -16.88 -6.75
N GLN A 307 -1.94 -16.63 -7.83
CA GLN A 307 -0.89 -15.60 -7.91
C GLN A 307 0.10 -15.72 -6.74
N ALA A 308 0.51 -16.96 -6.44
CA ALA A 308 1.27 -17.29 -5.24
C ALA A 308 2.23 -18.44 -5.47
N TRP A 309 3.31 -18.46 -4.68
CA TRP A 309 4.18 -19.63 -4.55
C TRP A 309 3.45 -20.76 -3.80
N LEU A 310 3.50 -21.96 -4.36
CA LEU A 310 3.12 -23.21 -3.72
C LEU A 310 4.37 -24.01 -3.38
N VAL A 311 4.44 -24.54 -2.16
CA VAL A 311 5.58 -25.31 -1.65
C VAL A 311 5.12 -26.61 -1.01
N PRO A 312 5.97 -27.66 -0.95
CA PRO A 312 5.68 -28.86 -0.18
C PRO A 312 5.44 -28.50 1.29
N CYS A 313 4.38 -29.02 1.89
CA CYS A 313 3.98 -28.64 3.24
C CYS A 313 4.99 -29.07 4.31
N GLU A 314 5.83 -30.06 4.01
CA GLU A 314 6.88 -30.58 4.87
C GLU A 314 8.19 -29.79 4.76
N GLN A 315 8.30 -28.85 3.80
CA GLN A 315 9.46 -27.98 3.69
C GLN A 315 9.46 -26.95 4.81
N LEU A 316 10.45 -27.04 5.70
CA LEU A 316 10.73 -25.98 6.66
C LEU A 316 11.43 -24.81 5.94
N ILE A 317 10.88 -23.61 6.10
CA ILE A 317 11.40 -22.38 5.47
C ILE A 317 11.63 -21.36 6.59
N ASN A 318 12.89 -20.96 6.78
CA ASN A 318 13.27 -19.94 7.76
C ASN A 318 13.26 -18.56 7.10
N VAL A 319 12.60 -17.60 7.76
CA VAL A 319 12.62 -16.19 7.38
C VAL A 319 12.74 -15.36 8.64
N THR A 320 13.63 -14.39 8.65
CA THR A 320 13.80 -13.44 9.76
C THR A 320 13.78 -12.02 9.22
N LEU A 321 12.97 -11.15 9.83
CA LEU A 321 12.99 -9.72 9.53
C LEU A 321 13.76 -8.98 10.64
N ASN A 322 14.49 -7.93 10.28
CA ASN A 322 15.31 -7.16 11.22
C ASN A 322 14.90 -5.69 11.22
N PHE A 323 14.61 -5.16 12.42
CA PHE A 323 14.23 -3.78 12.64
C PHE A 323 14.83 -3.25 13.94
N GLY A 324 15.43 -2.06 13.89
CA GLY A 324 15.96 -1.39 15.07
C GLY A 324 17.11 -2.15 15.74
N GLY A 325 17.83 -3.00 15.02
CA GLY A 325 18.88 -3.86 15.55
C GLY A 325 18.38 -5.14 16.23
N VAL A 326 17.10 -5.50 16.07
CA VAL A 326 16.48 -6.69 16.64
C VAL A 326 16.00 -7.62 15.54
N SER A 327 16.21 -8.93 15.74
CA SER A 327 15.73 -9.99 14.86
C SER A 327 14.36 -10.52 15.28
N TYR A 328 13.46 -10.61 14.30
CA TYR A 328 12.10 -11.13 14.43
C TYR A 328 11.96 -12.37 13.54
N PRO A 329 12.30 -13.57 14.05
CA PRO A 329 12.12 -14.81 13.31
C PRO A 329 10.64 -15.08 13.09
N VAL A 330 10.28 -15.49 11.88
CA VAL A 330 8.90 -15.85 11.52
C VAL A 330 8.76 -17.36 11.71
N HIS A 331 7.72 -17.76 12.45
CA HIS A 331 7.41 -19.16 12.69
C HIS A 331 7.22 -19.87 11.35
N PRO A 332 7.82 -21.06 11.08
CA PRO A 332 7.75 -21.69 9.76
C PRO A 332 6.33 -22.00 9.25
N LEU A 333 5.40 -22.28 10.17
CA LEU A 333 3.96 -22.41 9.88
C LEU A 333 3.28 -21.09 9.45
N ASP A 334 3.89 -19.94 9.75
CA ASP A 334 3.49 -18.63 9.23
C ASP A 334 4.21 -18.24 7.95
N VAL A 335 5.29 -18.94 7.55
CA VAL A 335 5.95 -18.74 6.24
C VAL A 335 5.27 -19.56 5.14
N SER A 336 4.69 -20.71 5.48
CA SER A 336 3.92 -21.56 4.57
C SER A 336 2.68 -22.15 5.25
N SER A 337 1.50 -21.87 4.70
CA SER A 337 0.22 -22.23 5.30
C SER A 337 -0.54 -23.28 4.49
N SER A 338 -1.13 -24.25 5.20
CA SER A 338 -2.07 -25.22 4.63
C SER A 338 -3.52 -24.77 4.74
N ASP A 339 -3.79 -23.66 5.42
CA ASP A 339 -5.14 -23.23 5.76
C ASP A 339 -5.95 -22.89 4.51
N PHE A 340 -5.28 -22.58 3.40
CA PHE A 340 -5.90 -22.25 2.11
C PHE A 340 -6.25 -23.46 1.25
N GLY A 341 -5.89 -24.70 1.67
CA GLY A 341 -6.13 -25.97 0.96
C GLY A 341 -5.88 -25.90 -0.56
N VAL A 342 -4.75 -25.31 -0.92
CA VAL A 342 -4.27 -25.21 -2.30
C VAL A 342 -3.64 -26.55 -2.72
N THR A 343 -3.63 -26.80 -4.02
CA THR A 343 -3.04 -28.00 -4.61
C THR A 343 -2.05 -27.63 -5.69
N PHE A 344 -1.00 -28.43 -5.82
CA PHE A 344 -0.10 -28.39 -6.96
C PHE A 344 -0.84 -28.67 -8.27
N SER A 345 -0.21 -28.32 -9.39
CA SER A 345 -0.66 -28.64 -10.75
C SER A 345 -0.93 -30.12 -10.99
N ASN A 346 -0.27 -31.01 -10.24
CA ASN A 346 -0.48 -32.46 -10.28
C ASN A 346 -1.65 -32.95 -9.38
N GLY A 347 -2.35 -32.05 -8.69
CA GLY A 347 -3.47 -32.34 -7.81
C GLY A 347 -3.10 -32.73 -6.37
N SER A 348 -1.81 -32.81 -6.03
CA SER A 348 -1.37 -33.11 -4.66
C SER A 348 -1.56 -31.90 -3.74
N PRO A 349 -1.83 -32.09 -2.44
CA PRO A 349 -1.89 -30.99 -1.48
C PRO A 349 -0.60 -30.17 -1.48
N ALA A 350 -0.75 -28.85 -1.39
CA ALA A 350 0.36 -27.91 -1.31
C ALA A 350 0.14 -26.94 -0.15
N CYS A 351 1.22 -26.29 0.27
CA CYS A 351 1.16 -25.17 1.19
C CYS A 351 1.37 -23.87 0.41
N LEU A 352 0.56 -22.87 0.71
CA LEU A 352 0.69 -21.53 0.15
C LEU A 352 1.82 -20.80 0.88
N GLY A 353 2.84 -20.34 0.16
CA GLY A 353 3.83 -19.42 0.71
C GLY A 353 3.14 -18.13 1.13
N THR A 354 3.33 -17.63 2.33
CA THR A 354 2.55 -16.48 2.84
C THR A 354 3.11 -15.11 2.44
N PHE A 355 4.40 -15.02 2.10
CA PHE A 355 5.06 -13.78 1.66
C PHE A 355 4.90 -13.59 0.15
N GLN A 356 3.84 -12.90 -0.23
CA GLN A 356 3.43 -12.75 -1.62
C GLN A 356 4.15 -11.61 -2.33
N PRO A 357 4.40 -11.72 -3.65
CA PRO A 357 4.82 -10.57 -4.44
C PRO A 357 3.76 -9.47 -4.38
N ILE A 358 4.20 -8.26 -4.03
CA ILE A 358 3.33 -7.10 -4.01
C ILE A 358 2.82 -6.79 -5.41
N SER A 359 1.50 -6.72 -5.56
CA SER A 359 0.81 -6.50 -6.84
C SER A 359 -0.18 -5.34 -6.80
N SER A 360 -0.30 -4.65 -5.65
CA SER A 360 -1.25 -3.57 -5.45
C SER A 360 -0.72 -2.24 -6.00
N ALA A 361 -1.59 -1.47 -6.65
CA ALA A 361 -1.26 -0.17 -7.25
C ALA A 361 -0.72 0.86 -6.23
N PHE A 362 -1.04 0.74 -4.94
CA PHE A 362 -0.64 1.69 -3.90
C PHE A 362 0.84 1.57 -3.49
N SER A 363 1.41 0.36 -3.45
CA SER A 363 2.87 0.20 -3.31
C SER A 363 3.62 0.64 -4.58
N LEU A 364 2.99 0.44 -5.75
CA LEU A 364 3.55 0.79 -7.06
C LEU A 364 3.60 2.30 -7.35
N LEU A 365 3.06 3.14 -6.46
CA LEU A 365 3.29 4.60 -6.47
C LEU A 365 4.59 4.99 -5.74
N GLY A 366 5.31 4.01 -5.18
CA GLY A 366 6.59 4.21 -4.50
C GLY A 366 6.44 4.70 -3.05
N GLU A 367 5.35 4.35 -2.36
CA GLU A 367 5.11 4.80 -0.98
C GLU A 367 5.73 3.87 0.07
N TYR A 368 5.79 2.57 -0.21
CA TYR A 368 6.41 1.54 0.64
C TYR A 368 6.80 0.31 -0.19
N ASP A 369 7.79 -0.44 0.31
CA ASP A 369 8.31 -1.66 -0.33
C ASP A 369 7.56 -2.93 0.12
N MET A 370 7.10 -2.96 1.37
CA MET A 370 6.50 -4.13 2.00
C MET A 370 5.25 -3.78 2.80
N ILE A 371 4.27 -4.68 2.80
CA ILE A 371 3.16 -4.72 3.74
C ILE A 371 3.35 -5.96 4.60
N LEU A 372 3.62 -5.77 5.88
CA LEU A 372 3.80 -6.87 6.84
C LEU A 372 2.47 -7.17 7.51
N GLY A 373 1.79 -8.15 6.92
CA GLY A 373 0.49 -8.65 7.33
C GLY A 373 0.50 -9.58 8.54
N MET A 374 -0.66 -10.18 8.81
CA MET A 374 -0.92 -11.03 9.96
C MET A 374 0.08 -12.19 10.13
N ALA A 375 0.58 -12.78 9.03
CA ALA A 375 1.58 -13.84 9.13
C ALA A 375 2.90 -13.35 9.77
N PHE A 376 3.31 -12.10 9.55
CA PHE A 376 4.39 -11.50 10.31
C PHE A 376 3.93 -11.09 11.71
N LEU A 377 2.79 -10.41 11.82
CA LEU A 377 2.31 -9.82 13.09
C LEU A 377 1.97 -10.85 14.17
N ARG A 378 1.71 -12.12 13.82
CA ARG A 378 1.62 -13.22 14.81
C ARG A 378 2.93 -13.49 15.54
N ASN A 379 4.06 -13.08 14.98
CA ASN A 379 5.41 -13.32 15.51
C ASN A 379 5.92 -12.14 16.35
N THR A 380 5.10 -11.10 16.53
CA THR A 380 5.46 -9.87 17.23
C THR A 380 4.37 -9.45 18.20
N TYR A 381 4.73 -9.00 19.39
CA TYR A 381 3.89 -8.13 20.19
C TYR A 381 4.18 -6.69 19.77
N THR A 382 3.16 -6.02 19.24
CA THR A 382 3.30 -4.74 18.56
C THR A 382 2.72 -3.61 19.40
N LEU A 383 3.50 -2.57 19.68
CA LEU A 383 3.04 -1.33 20.30
C LEU A 383 3.18 -0.20 19.29
N ILE A 384 2.11 0.56 19.09
CA ILE A 384 2.07 1.73 18.21
C ILE A 384 1.71 2.94 19.06
N ASN A 385 2.66 3.86 19.22
CA ASN A 385 2.45 5.14 19.88
C ASN A 385 2.14 6.22 18.84
N TYR A 386 1.02 6.91 19.02
CA TYR A 386 0.51 7.91 18.10
C TYR A 386 1.23 9.26 18.26
N GLY A 387 1.81 9.53 19.43
CA GLY A 387 2.51 10.77 19.72
C GLY A 387 1.74 12.01 19.26
N ASN A 388 2.44 12.90 18.56
CA ASN A 388 1.90 14.14 18.00
C ASN A 388 0.93 13.97 16.81
N MET A 389 0.58 12.74 16.43
CA MET A 389 -0.49 12.47 15.47
C MET A 389 -1.89 12.57 16.11
N VAL A 390 -1.97 12.63 17.44
CA VAL A 390 -3.20 12.95 18.17
C VAL A 390 -3.39 14.46 18.23
N GLU A 391 -4.30 14.99 17.42
CA GLU A 391 -4.61 16.43 17.43
C GLU A 391 -5.20 16.85 18.79
N GLY A 392 -4.63 17.86 19.43
CA GLY A 392 -5.06 18.30 20.78
C GLY A 392 -4.66 17.35 21.93
N GLY A 393 -3.89 16.29 21.64
CA GLY A 393 -3.35 15.38 22.64
C GLY A 393 -2.27 16.03 23.52
N SER A 394 -2.00 15.43 24.67
CA SER A 394 -0.97 15.86 25.62
C SER A 394 0.45 15.51 25.21
N ASN A 395 0.61 14.57 24.27
CA ASN A 395 1.91 14.02 23.86
C ASN A 395 2.50 14.77 22.66
N SER A 396 3.57 15.54 22.88
CA SER A 396 4.29 16.26 21.81
C SER A 396 5.39 15.43 21.14
N ASN A 397 5.62 14.19 21.59
CA ASN A 397 6.65 13.32 21.04
C ASN A 397 6.29 12.83 19.64
N ASN A 398 7.31 12.47 18.85
CA ASN A 398 7.06 11.84 17.56
C ASN A 398 6.46 10.43 17.77
N PRO A 399 5.54 10.00 16.88
CA PRO A 399 5.02 8.63 16.88
C PRO A 399 6.15 7.62 16.66
N TYR A 400 5.99 6.46 17.29
CA TYR A 400 6.96 5.36 17.19
C TYR A 400 6.26 4.01 17.31
N ILE A 401 6.98 2.97 16.89
CA ILE A 401 6.58 1.57 17.05
C ILE A 401 7.65 0.86 17.85
N GLN A 402 7.21 0.00 18.77
CA GLN A 402 8.05 -1.00 19.41
C GLN A 402 7.52 -2.39 19.05
N LEU A 403 8.42 -3.30 18.72
CA LEU A 403 8.10 -4.69 18.44
C LEU A 403 8.87 -5.55 19.43
N LEU A 404 8.20 -6.54 20.00
CA LEU A 404 8.81 -7.57 20.83
C LEU A 404 8.68 -8.92 20.10
N PRO A 405 9.76 -9.67 19.83
CA PRO A 405 9.67 -10.97 19.17
C PRO A 405 8.98 -11.98 20.08
N LEU A 406 7.99 -12.69 19.53
CA LEU A 406 7.26 -13.75 20.22
C LEU A 406 7.75 -15.14 19.84
N THR A 407 8.40 -15.27 18.69
CA THR A 407 8.81 -16.56 18.15
C THR A 407 10.16 -16.99 18.69
N ASN A 408 10.17 -18.13 19.38
CA ASN A 408 11.38 -18.85 19.70
C ASN A 408 11.68 -19.85 18.57
N GLU A 409 12.77 -19.67 17.85
CA GLU A 409 13.11 -20.49 16.67
C GLU A 409 13.16 -21.99 16.97
N ALA A 410 13.77 -22.39 18.10
CA ALA A 410 13.90 -23.80 18.45
C ALA A 410 12.54 -24.44 18.76
N ALA A 411 11.65 -23.73 19.46
CA ALA A 411 10.29 -24.17 19.68
C ALA A 411 9.51 -24.24 18.36
N ALA A 412 9.62 -23.21 17.53
CA ALA A 412 8.92 -23.13 16.25
C ALA A 412 9.30 -24.25 15.26
N VAL A 413 10.57 -24.65 15.25
CA VAL A 413 11.05 -25.81 14.47
C VAL A 413 10.42 -27.10 14.99
N ASN A 414 10.35 -27.30 16.32
CA ASN A 414 9.72 -28.47 16.90
C ASN A 414 8.22 -28.52 16.59
N ASP A 415 7.54 -27.38 16.71
CA ASP A 415 6.11 -27.25 16.40
C ASP A 415 5.83 -27.55 14.92
N PHE A 416 6.68 -27.06 14.02
CA PHE A 416 6.62 -27.40 12.61
C PHE A 416 6.76 -28.91 12.37
N ILE A 417 7.74 -29.56 13.01
CA ILE A 417 7.93 -31.02 12.92
C ILE A 417 6.70 -31.77 13.43
N GLN A 418 6.09 -31.34 14.55
CA GLN A 418 4.87 -31.99 15.05
C GLN A 418 3.70 -31.84 14.07
N VAL A 419 3.49 -30.63 13.54
CA VAL A 419 2.33 -30.31 12.70
C VAL A 419 2.47 -30.84 11.27
N ARG A 420 3.66 -30.76 10.66
CA ARG A 420 3.87 -31.07 9.24
C ARG A 420 4.34 -32.49 8.98
N THR A 421 5.14 -33.06 9.87
CA THR A 421 5.77 -34.37 9.65
C THR A 421 5.38 -35.40 10.71
N GLY A 422 4.35 -35.10 11.52
CA GLY A 422 3.83 -36.01 12.54
C GLY A 422 4.87 -36.38 13.60
N GLY A 423 5.79 -35.45 13.91
CA GLY A 423 6.86 -35.64 14.89
C GLY A 423 8.15 -36.25 14.32
N GLN A 424 8.19 -36.61 13.03
CA GLN A 424 9.41 -37.13 12.40
C GLN A 424 10.33 -35.97 11.98
N ASN A 425 11.52 -35.89 12.57
CA ASN A 425 12.47 -34.86 12.21
C ASN A 425 13.13 -35.16 10.84
N LEU A 426 12.51 -34.65 9.78
CA LEU A 426 12.96 -34.82 8.40
C LEU A 426 13.58 -33.55 7.81
N ILE A 427 13.64 -32.43 8.55
CA ILE A 427 13.94 -31.10 8.00
C ILE A 427 15.33 -30.98 7.36
N ASN A 428 16.26 -31.89 7.71
CA ASN A 428 17.63 -31.93 7.17
C ASN A 428 17.82 -33.03 6.09
N SER A 429 16.74 -33.68 5.66
CA SER A 429 16.81 -34.74 4.66
C SER A 429 17.11 -34.14 3.27
N PRO A 430 17.87 -34.83 2.40
CA PRO A 430 18.29 -34.29 1.10
C PRO A 430 17.15 -33.74 0.22
N GLU A 431 15.96 -34.33 0.32
CA GLU A 431 14.73 -33.92 -0.39
C GLU A 431 14.22 -32.53 0.03
N TYR A 432 14.57 -32.04 1.23
CA TYR A 432 14.19 -30.72 1.73
C TYR A 432 15.34 -29.71 1.70
N SER A 433 16.48 -30.08 1.09
CA SER A 433 17.58 -29.13 0.89
C SER A 433 17.20 -28.07 -0.14
N LEU A 434 17.62 -26.82 0.06
CA LEU A 434 17.40 -25.78 -0.94
C LEU A 434 18.21 -26.10 -2.21
N LEU A 435 17.60 -25.85 -3.36
CA LEU A 435 18.28 -25.87 -4.65
C LEU A 435 19.42 -24.83 -4.66
N PRO A 436 20.49 -25.06 -5.45
CA PRO A 436 21.53 -24.06 -5.67
C PRO A 436 20.94 -22.76 -6.24
N SER A 437 21.56 -21.61 -5.93
CA SER A 437 21.07 -20.30 -6.40
C SER A 437 20.97 -20.20 -7.93
N SER A 438 21.77 -20.97 -8.68
CA SER A 438 21.69 -21.05 -10.15
C SER A 438 20.41 -21.72 -10.68
N GLN A 439 19.67 -22.43 -9.83
CA GLN A 439 18.41 -23.09 -10.15
C GLN A 439 17.21 -22.39 -9.50
N GLN A 440 17.41 -21.20 -8.93
CA GLN A 440 16.30 -20.41 -8.39
C GLN A 440 15.27 -20.13 -9.48
N GLN A 441 14.03 -20.51 -9.19
CA GLN A 441 12.88 -20.16 -10.01
C GLN A 441 12.42 -18.73 -9.69
N HIS A 442 11.76 -18.12 -10.68
CA HIS A 442 11.23 -16.77 -10.58
C HIS A 442 9.75 -16.74 -10.93
N SER A 443 8.98 -16.04 -10.12
CA SER A 443 7.57 -15.80 -10.42
C SER A 443 7.44 -14.87 -11.63
N PRO A 444 6.45 -15.08 -12.51
CA PRO A 444 6.27 -14.25 -13.69
C PRO A 444 5.80 -12.84 -13.32
N GLU A 445 6.35 -11.84 -14.01
CA GLU A 445 5.79 -10.49 -14.00
C GLU A 445 4.74 -10.34 -15.09
N SER A 446 3.55 -9.87 -14.73
CA SER A 446 2.49 -9.61 -15.70
C SER A 446 2.83 -8.43 -16.62
N ALA A 447 2.24 -8.37 -17.82
CA ALA A 447 2.45 -7.24 -18.73
C ALA A 447 1.97 -5.91 -18.12
N GLN A 448 0.96 -5.96 -17.26
CA GLN A 448 0.44 -4.80 -16.52
C GLN A 448 1.44 -4.33 -15.46
N GLU A 449 1.99 -5.26 -14.67
CA GLU A 449 3.04 -4.97 -13.68
C GLU A 449 4.28 -4.35 -14.36
N LYS A 450 4.72 -4.92 -15.48
CA LYS A 450 5.84 -4.36 -16.26
C LYS A 450 5.57 -2.93 -16.73
N LYS A 451 4.35 -2.65 -17.19
CA LYS A 451 3.95 -1.30 -17.59
C LYS A 451 3.94 -0.34 -16.40
N GLN A 452 3.42 -0.79 -15.25
CA GLN A 452 3.36 -0.01 -14.02
C GLN A 452 4.77 0.30 -13.47
N HIS A 453 5.67 -0.69 -13.40
CA HIS A 453 7.08 -0.47 -13.06
C HIS A 453 7.75 0.55 -14.00
N TYR A 454 7.41 0.54 -15.29
CA TYR A 454 7.94 1.52 -16.23
C TYR A 454 7.39 2.93 -15.97
N GLU A 455 6.07 3.05 -15.78
CA GLU A 455 5.41 4.33 -15.43
C GLU A 455 5.98 4.90 -14.11
N GLU A 456 6.25 4.05 -13.13
CA GLU A 456 6.88 4.39 -11.86
C GLU A 456 8.35 4.84 -12.02
N GLN A 457 9.17 4.13 -12.82
CA GLN A 457 10.53 4.56 -13.11
C GLN A 457 10.57 5.94 -13.78
N VAL A 458 9.55 6.26 -14.59
CA VAL A 458 9.40 7.58 -15.21
C VAL A 458 8.96 8.61 -14.16
N LEU A 459 7.99 8.30 -13.31
CA LEU A 459 7.49 9.19 -12.25
C LEU A 459 8.57 9.49 -11.19
N SER A 460 9.24 8.48 -10.64
CA SER A 460 10.33 8.67 -9.66
C SER A 460 11.47 9.56 -10.20
N ARG A 461 11.71 9.53 -11.51
CA ARG A 461 12.76 10.31 -12.19
C ARG A 461 12.25 11.58 -12.86
N TRP A 462 10.95 11.90 -12.76
CA TRP A 462 10.33 13.02 -13.46
C TRP A 462 11.04 14.38 -13.22
N PRO A 463 11.55 14.72 -12.01
CA PRO A 463 12.21 16.01 -11.81
C PRO A 463 13.52 16.11 -12.61
N TYR A 464 14.26 14.99 -12.70
CA TYR A 464 15.50 14.91 -13.46
C TYR A 464 15.23 14.92 -14.97
N ILE A 465 14.18 14.22 -15.42
CA ILE A 465 13.73 14.23 -16.81
C ILE A 465 13.34 15.66 -17.22
N LEU A 466 12.54 16.35 -16.40
CA LEU A 466 12.13 17.73 -16.65
C LEU A 466 13.35 18.67 -16.69
N ALA A 467 14.27 18.57 -15.73
CA ALA A 467 15.49 19.37 -15.70
C ALA A 467 16.34 19.13 -16.96
N GLY A 468 16.51 17.87 -17.37
CA GLY A 468 17.20 17.50 -18.61
C GLY A 468 16.54 18.10 -19.85
N CYS A 469 15.21 18.02 -19.95
CA CYS A 469 14.44 18.64 -21.03
C CYS A 469 14.60 20.16 -21.05
N LEU A 470 14.57 20.83 -19.89
CA LEU A 470 14.76 22.28 -19.79
C LEU A 470 16.17 22.71 -20.23
N VAL A 471 17.21 21.96 -19.83
CA VAL A 471 18.59 22.19 -20.27
C VAL A 471 18.70 22.02 -21.79
N PHE A 472 18.10 20.95 -22.34
CA PHE A 472 18.10 20.71 -23.77
C PHE A 472 17.43 21.85 -24.55
N VAL A 473 16.25 22.32 -24.09
CA VAL A 473 15.55 23.45 -24.69
C VAL A 473 16.39 24.73 -24.61
N ALA A 474 17.02 25.01 -23.46
CA ALA A 474 17.88 26.18 -23.30
C ALA A 474 19.09 26.15 -24.26
N LEU A 475 19.74 24.99 -24.41
CA LEU A 475 20.85 24.80 -25.36
C LEU A 475 20.38 24.95 -26.81
N PHE A 476 19.22 24.39 -27.15
CA PHE A 476 18.66 24.48 -28.50
C PHE A 476 18.30 25.92 -28.87
N VAL A 477 17.59 26.63 -27.98
CA VAL A 477 17.28 28.05 -28.16
C VAL A 477 18.55 28.89 -28.23
N GLY A 478 19.53 28.63 -27.35
CA GLY A 478 20.84 29.28 -27.38
C GLY A 478 21.56 29.09 -28.71
N PHE A 479 21.54 27.87 -29.26
CA PHE A 479 22.12 27.56 -30.56
C PHE A 479 21.40 28.26 -31.72
N CYS A 480 20.05 28.27 -31.70
CA CYS A 480 19.25 29.00 -32.69
C CYS A 480 19.54 30.51 -32.65
N VAL A 481 19.57 31.11 -31.46
CA VAL A 481 19.90 32.53 -31.26
C VAL A 481 21.32 32.82 -31.75
N TRP A 482 22.30 32.00 -31.38
CA TRP A 482 23.68 32.13 -31.82
C TRP A 482 23.79 32.07 -33.35
N ARG A 483 23.14 31.10 -34.00
CA ARG A 483 23.13 30.96 -35.47
C ARG A 483 22.46 32.17 -36.14
N CYS A 484 21.36 32.67 -35.59
CA CYS A 484 20.67 33.87 -36.07
C CYS A 484 21.55 35.13 -35.93
N CYS A 485 22.21 35.33 -34.78
CA CYS A 485 23.13 36.42 -34.52
C CYS A 485 24.35 36.37 -35.45
N ARG A 486 24.94 35.18 -35.66
CA ARG A 486 26.05 34.98 -36.59
C ARG A 486 25.65 35.26 -38.04
N ARG A 487 24.48 34.80 -38.47
CA ARG A 487 23.94 35.10 -39.81
C ARG A 487 23.69 36.60 -40.00
N ARG A 488 23.11 37.29 -39.01
CA ARG A 488 22.93 38.75 -39.03
C ARG A 488 24.27 39.49 -39.12
N ARG A 489 25.27 39.09 -38.35
CA ARG A 489 26.63 39.68 -38.43
C ARG A 489 27.27 39.47 -39.80
N LEU A 490 27.17 38.28 -40.39
CA LEU A 490 27.68 38.01 -41.73
C LEU A 490 26.95 38.81 -42.82
N LEU A 491 25.63 38.99 -42.71
CA LEU A 491 24.85 39.83 -43.63
C LEU A 491 25.18 41.32 -43.47
N ALA A 492 25.41 41.79 -42.24
CA ALA A 492 25.84 43.16 -41.97
C ALA A 492 27.25 43.44 -42.53
N ALA A 493 28.19 42.50 -42.35
CA ALA A 493 29.53 42.58 -42.93
C ALA A 493 29.50 42.60 -44.47
N LYS A 494 28.62 41.81 -45.11
CA LYS A 494 28.38 41.86 -46.57
C LYS A 494 27.78 43.19 -47.04
N LYS A 495 26.89 43.83 -46.26
CA LYS A 495 26.36 45.17 -46.58
C LYS A 495 27.44 46.26 -46.45
N GLN A 496 28.30 46.19 -45.43
CA GLN A 496 29.38 47.18 -45.24
C GLN A 496 30.45 47.11 -46.34
N SER A 497 30.79 45.91 -46.81
CA SER A 497 31.73 45.71 -47.93
C SER A 497 31.14 46.14 -49.28
N ALA A 498 29.82 46.10 -49.47
CA ALA A 498 29.15 46.66 -50.65
C ALA A 498 29.06 48.20 -50.65
N THR A 499 29.29 48.87 -49.51
CA THR A 499 29.17 50.34 -49.38
C THR A 499 30.53 51.06 -49.47
N GLN A 500 31.65 50.34 -49.36
CA GLN A 500 33.01 50.92 -49.44
C GLN A 500 33.61 50.97 -50.86
N GLN A 501 32.90 50.51 -51.90
CA GLN A 501 33.31 50.68 -53.30
C GLN A 501 32.41 51.70 -54.02
N LYS A 502 32.66 53.00 -53.78
CA LYS A 502 32.32 54.10 -54.71
C LYS A 502 33.03 55.39 -54.28
N PRO A 503 34.09 55.85 -54.97
CA PRO A 503 34.61 57.20 -54.81
C PRO A 503 33.99 58.16 -55.85
N GLY A 504 33.38 59.23 -55.32
CA GLY A 504 33.50 60.62 -55.76
C GLY A 504 33.03 61.05 -57.16
N MET A 505 31.95 61.85 -57.22
CA MET A 505 32.00 63.16 -57.89
C MET A 505 30.86 64.08 -57.38
N LEU A 506 31.23 65.28 -56.94
CA LEU A 506 30.41 66.48 -56.68
C LEU A 506 31.05 67.62 -57.53
N PRO A 507 30.42 68.80 -57.77
CA PRO A 507 29.31 69.41 -57.02
C PRO A 507 28.22 70.12 -57.88
N GLY A 508 27.12 70.53 -57.23
CA GLY A 508 26.34 71.69 -57.68
C GLY A 508 24.85 71.66 -57.38
N GLY A 509 24.41 72.54 -56.47
CA GLY A 509 23.12 73.23 -56.61
C GLY A 509 21.94 72.69 -55.80
N THR A 510 21.75 73.26 -54.62
CA THR A 510 20.58 73.15 -53.73
C THR A 510 19.31 73.79 -54.30
N ASN A 511 18.15 73.13 -54.16
CA ASN A 511 17.06 73.67 -53.33
C ASN A 511 15.91 72.68 -53.08
N SER A 512 15.33 72.88 -51.90
CA SER A 512 14.26 72.20 -51.17
C SER A 512 13.00 71.79 -51.95
N SER A 513 12.32 70.72 -51.49
CA SER A 513 11.03 70.83 -50.78
C SER A 513 10.34 69.46 -50.61
N SER A 514 9.86 69.25 -49.38
CA SER A 514 8.60 68.60 -48.98
C SER A 514 8.31 67.11 -49.20
N TYR A 515 7.87 66.53 -48.08
CA TYR A 515 6.97 65.40 -47.87
C TYR A 515 6.16 64.92 -49.08
N ALA A 516 6.16 63.61 -49.31
CA ALA A 516 5.03 62.89 -49.92
C ALA A 516 4.83 61.54 -49.20
N PRO A 517 3.59 61.20 -48.79
CA PRO A 517 3.27 59.99 -48.06
C PRO A 517 3.09 58.81 -49.02
N LEU A 518 3.33 57.58 -48.56
CA LEU A 518 3.02 56.37 -49.33
C LEU A 518 1.86 55.60 -48.71
N HIS A 519 0.68 55.94 -49.24
CA HIS A 519 -0.47 55.12 -49.62
C HIS A 519 -0.61 53.68 -49.07
N ASP A 520 -1.75 53.46 -48.42
CA ASP A 520 -2.51 52.21 -48.43
C ASP A 520 -2.97 51.85 -49.85
N SER A 521 -2.99 50.55 -50.19
CA SER A 521 -4.18 49.85 -50.69
C SER A 521 -3.93 48.39 -51.09
N ARG A 522 -4.64 47.50 -50.36
CA ARG A 522 -5.51 46.42 -50.85
C ARG A 522 -4.95 45.31 -51.78
N SER A 523 -4.98 44.10 -51.20
CA SER A 523 -5.89 42.99 -51.58
C SER A 523 -5.29 41.70 -52.20
N THR A 524 -5.68 40.59 -51.55
CA THR A 524 -6.05 39.25 -52.07
C THR A 524 -5.06 38.45 -52.91
N ALA A 525 -4.62 37.29 -52.38
CA ALA A 525 -4.66 36.01 -53.11
C ALA A 525 -4.51 34.80 -52.17
N SER A 526 -5.16 33.73 -52.56
CA SER A 526 -5.58 32.52 -51.85
C SER A 526 -4.48 31.59 -51.30
N LEU A 527 -4.78 30.97 -50.15
CA LEU A 527 -4.20 29.69 -49.76
C LEU A 527 -4.80 28.57 -50.63
N VAL A 528 -4.03 28.13 -51.62
CA VAL A 528 -4.28 26.89 -52.37
C VAL A 528 -3.68 25.74 -51.58
N MET A 529 -4.52 24.81 -51.16
CA MET A 529 -4.15 23.56 -50.51
C MET A 529 -4.61 22.43 -51.44
N GLN A 530 -3.66 21.68 -52.02
CA GLN A 530 -3.93 20.46 -52.80
C GLN A 530 -2.69 19.53 -52.84
N PRO A 531 -2.87 18.22 -53.10
CA PRO A 531 -2.62 17.14 -52.12
C PRO A 531 -1.58 16.11 -52.61
N ILE A 532 -1.51 14.92 -51.96
CA ILE A 532 -1.03 13.56 -52.40
C ILE A 532 -0.20 12.90 -51.25
N ARG A 533 -0.27 11.62 -50.86
CA ARG A 533 -1.12 10.42 -51.08
C ARG A 533 -0.74 9.34 -50.02
N ASN A 534 -1.75 8.57 -49.60
CA ASN A 534 -1.86 7.18 -49.10
C ASN A 534 -0.67 6.30 -48.68
N SER A 535 -0.84 5.61 -47.55
CA SER A 535 -0.94 4.12 -47.43
C SER A 535 -1.62 3.76 -46.09
N THR A 536 -2.92 3.44 -46.07
CA THR A 536 -3.55 2.10 -45.96
C THR A 536 -3.16 1.26 -44.74
N LEU A 537 -4.06 1.18 -43.76
CA LEU A 537 -4.32 -0.03 -42.97
C LEU A 537 -5.84 -0.13 -42.77
N GLU A 538 -6.39 -1.24 -43.24
CA GLU A 538 -7.81 -1.61 -43.23
C GLU A 538 -8.30 -1.86 -41.80
N PHE A 539 -9.46 -1.30 -41.45
CA PHE A 539 -10.31 -1.82 -40.38
C PHE A 539 -11.59 -2.33 -41.05
N LYS A 540 -11.81 -3.64 -40.96
CA LYS A 540 -13.02 -4.31 -41.43
C LYS A 540 -14.08 -4.16 -40.34
N GLU A 541 -15.10 -3.37 -40.62
CA GLU A 541 -16.31 -3.26 -39.82
C GLU A 541 -17.41 -3.98 -40.61
N GLU A 542 -17.92 -5.09 -40.07
CA GLU A 542 -19.07 -5.80 -40.65
C GLU A 542 -20.32 -5.43 -39.84
N TYR A 543 -21.27 -4.84 -40.55
CA TYR A 543 -22.64 -4.55 -40.14
C TYR A 543 -23.42 -5.81 -39.77
N GLY A 544 -24.42 -5.68 -38.88
CA GLY A 544 -25.57 -6.58 -38.95
C GLY A 544 -26.44 -6.67 -37.69
N LYS A 545 -27.40 -5.76 -37.58
CA LYS A 545 -28.59 -5.88 -36.73
C LYS A 545 -29.38 -7.15 -37.04
N ASP A 546 -29.99 -7.73 -36.02
CA ASP A 546 -31.34 -8.33 -35.95
C ASP A 546 -31.48 -8.97 -34.57
N ALA A 547 -32.61 -9.15 -33.90
CA ALA A 547 -33.95 -8.59 -33.89
C ALA A 547 -34.65 -9.25 -32.68
N PHE A 548 -35.70 -8.63 -32.16
CA PHE A 548 -36.60 -9.14 -31.12
C PHE A 548 -37.14 -10.57 -31.32
N ARG A 549 -37.40 -11.27 -30.19
CA ARG A 549 -38.32 -12.41 -29.87
C ARG A 549 -37.55 -13.56 -29.21
N SER A 550 -38.04 -14.38 -28.28
CA SER A 550 -39.27 -14.57 -27.51
C SER A 550 -38.99 -15.78 -26.59
N SER A 551 -39.56 -15.80 -25.37
CA SER A 551 -39.99 -16.99 -24.60
C SER A 551 -39.26 -18.35 -24.78
N HIS A 552 -38.60 -18.85 -23.73
CA HIS A 552 -39.11 -19.94 -22.88
C HIS A 552 -38.23 -20.17 -21.66
#